data_AF-A0AAD6X5X3-F1
#
_entry.id   AF-A0AAD6X5X3-F1
#
_cell.length_a   1.000
_cell.length_b   1.000
_cell.length_c   1.000
_cell.angle_alpha   90.00
_cell.angle_beta   90.00
_cell.angle_gamma   90.00
#
_symmetry.space_group_name_H-M   'P 1'
#
loop_
_entity.id
_entity.type
_entity.pdbx_description
1 polymer ?
#
loop_
_entity_poly.entity_id
_entity_poly.type
_entity_poly.pdbx_seq_one_letter_code
_entity_poly.pdbx_strand_id
1 'polypeptide(L)'
;MRRWLTSNSLFASLMSFVLSAGLTAGVLELTLYGAFTVLFSGVVYLFWSRGLVSRKQPTFYIFVALVGLFLSVTAHWLNGVYVLYLAFIRLGGGLPAEVLYFTLSTPTFLAHMSLVEVAAVITDGLVIHRLYVVWSSDVRIIIFPLVLQACQIVCGIKIIVDLSRETIFNFWTLSNPWVTSSLVASIIINGYSTALISFKMWRMSNTIKALTGSNSAGARIRVRMPFVVF
;
A
#
# COMPACT_ATOMS: atom_id res chain seq x y z
N MET A 1 38.13 -11.01 32.02
CA MET A 1 37.13 -12.10 31.95
C MET A 1 35.67 -11.62 32.03
N ARG A 2 35.27 -10.76 32.99
CA ARG A 2 33.88 -10.23 33.07
C ARG A 2 33.39 -9.47 31.82
N ARG A 3 34.22 -8.63 31.17
CA ARG A 3 33.84 -7.89 29.94
C ARG A 3 33.53 -8.80 28.74
N TRP A 4 34.17 -9.96 28.65
CA TRP A 4 33.93 -10.95 27.60
C TRP A 4 32.61 -11.69 27.80
N LEU A 5 32.26 -12.03 29.06
CA LEU A 5 30.99 -12.66 29.41
C LEU A 5 29.80 -11.72 29.22
N THR A 6 29.93 -10.44 29.55
CA THR A 6 28.87 -9.43 29.32
C THR A 6 28.66 -9.11 27.84
N SER A 7 29.72 -9.14 27.03
CA SER A 7 29.63 -9.00 25.58
C SER A 7 28.82 -10.15 24.96
N ASN A 8 29.11 -11.39 25.38
CA ASN A 8 28.42 -12.58 24.88
C ASN A 8 26.96 -12.65 25.33
N SER A 9 26.63 -12.21 26.55
CA SER A 9 25.24 -12.18 27.03
C SER A 9 24.41 -11.10 26.35
N LEU A 10 24.95 -9.90 26.15
CA LEU A 10 24.26 -8.84 25.41
C LEU A 10 24.03 -9.24 23.95
N PHE A 11 25.02 -9.88 23.33
CA PHE A 11 24.94 -10.40 21.98
C PHE A 11 23.85 -11.47 21.83
N ALA A 12 23.78 -12.45 22.74
CA ALA A 12 22.73 -13.47 22.72
C ALA A 12 21.32 -12.87 22.90
N SER A 13 21.18 -11.88 23.78
CA SER A 13 19.91 -11.15 23.97
C SER A 13 19.50 -10.39 22.72
N LEU A 14 20.43 -9.68 22.05
CA LEU A 14 20.17 -8.98 20.80
C LEU A 14 19.72 -9.92 19.68
N MET A 15 20.36 -11.08 19.55
CA MET A 15 19.99 -12.10 18.56
C MET A 15 18.57 -12.64 18.80
N SER A 16 18.25 -12.98 20.06
CA SER A 16 16.90 -13.43 20.40
C SER A 16 15.83 -12.37 20.11
N PHE A 17 16.17 -11.09 20.30
CA PHE A 17 15.30 -9.96 20.01
C PHE A 17 15.07 -9.79 18.51
N VAL A 18 16.11 -9.82 17.68
CA VAL A 18 16.01 -9.67 16.21
C VAL A 18 15.21 -10.83 15.61
N LEU A 19 15.47 -12.07 16.03
CA LEU A 19 14.74 -13.23 15.55
C LEU A 19 13.26 -13.17 15.93
N SER A 20 12.96 -12.78 17.17
CA SER A 20 11.57 -12.58 17.64
C SER A 20 10.88 -11.46 16.86
N ALA A 21 11.57 -10.36 16.59
CA ALA A 21 11.04 -9.24 15.81
C ALA A 21 10.74 -9.65 14.35
N GLY A 22 11.65 -10.37 13.69
CA GLY A 22 11.44 -10.88 12.34
C GLY A 22 10.27 -11.85 12.23
N LEU A 23 10.12 -12.77 13.21
CA LEU A 23 8.97 -13.67 13.27
C LEU A 23 7.65 -12.91 13.50
N THR A 24 7.66 -11.95 14.43
CA THR A 24 6.47 -11.12 14.72
C THR A 24 6.06 -10.32 13.48
N ALA A 25 7.03 -9.72 12.78
CA ALA A 25 6.80 -9.01 11.52
C ALA A 25 6.24 -9.96 10.44
N GLY A 26 6.81 -11.14 10.26
CA GLY A 26 6.32 -12.12 9.29
C GLY A 26 4.89 -12.61 9.59
N VAL A 27 4.53 -12.81 10.86
CA VAL A 27 3.16 -13.17 11.27
C VAL A 27 2.19 -12.03 10.99
N LEU A 28 2.60 -10.78 11.27
CA LEU A 28 1.80 -9.61 10.97
C LEU A 28 1.59 -9.46 9.44
N GLU A 29 2.66 -9.59 8.65
CA GLU A 29 2.61 -9.57 7.20
C GLU A 29 1.69 -10.65 6.63
N LEU A 30 1.75 -11.88 7.17
CA LEU A 30 0.85 -12.97 6.78
C LEU A 30 -0.62 -12.64 7.09
N THR A 31 -0.88 -12.05 8.26
CA THR A 31 -2.24 -11.68 8.67
C THR A 31 -2.81 -10.59 7.76
N LEU A 32 -2.02 -9.57 7.46
CA LEU A 32 -2.38 -8.48 6.55
C LEU A 32 -2.57 -8.98 5.11
N TYR A 33 -1.69 -9.86 4.64
CA TYR A 33 -1.82 -10.49 3.33
C TYR A 33 -3.10 -11.34 3.25
N GLY A 34 -3.39 -12.13 4.28
CA GLY A 34 -4.64 -12.89 4.39
C GLY A 34 -5.88 -11.99 4.25
N ALA A 35 -5.95 -10.90 5.01
CA ALA A 35 -7.03 -9.92 4.89
C ALA A 35 -7.13 -9.33 3.47
N PHE A 36 -5.99 -8.98 2.88
CA PHE A 36 -5.92 -8.42 1.53
C PHE A 36 -6.42 -9.41 0.45
N THR A 37 -6.08 -10.71 0.57
CA THR A 37 -6.56 -11.74 -0.36
C THR A 37 -8.08 -11.92 -0.31
N VAL A 38 -8.69 -11.84 0.87
CA VAL A 38 -10.15 -11.91 1.05
C VAL A 38 -10.80 -10.69 0.39
N LEU A 39 -10.28 -9.49 0.61
CA LEU A 39 -10.76 -8.26 -0.03
C LEU A 39 -10.68 -8.34 -1.55
N PHE A 40 -9.53 -8.79 -2.09
CA PHE A 40 -9.35 -8.97 -3.52
C PHE A 40 -10.35 -9.97 -4.10
N SER A 41 -10.55 -11.10 -3.43
CA SER A 41 -11.54 -12.12 -3.84
C SER A 41 -12.95 -11.55 -3.89
N GLY A 42 -13.33 -10.72 -2.90
CA GLY A 42 -14.61 -10.02 -2.88
C GLY A 42 -14.77 -9.04 -4.06
N VAL A 43 -13.71 -8.32 -4.42
CA VAL A 43 -13.74 -7.41 -5.58
C VAL A 43 -13.86 -8.20 -6.89
N VAL A 44 -13.11 -9.28 -7.06
CA VAL A 44 -13.21 -10.15 -8.24
C VAL A 44 -14.62 -10.71 -8.38
N TYR A 45 -15.21 -11.20 -7.28
CA TYR A 45 -16.60 -11.67 -7.26
C TYR A 45 -17.59 -10.57 -7.66
N LEU A 46 -17.42 -9.33 -7.18
CA LEU A 46 -18.26 -8.20 -7.54
C LEU A 46 -18.16 -7.84 -9.03
N PHE A 47 -16.94 -7.81 -9.56
CA PHE A 47 -16.70 -7.52 -10.96
C PHE A 47 -17.29 -8.59 -11.88
N TRP A 48 -17.16 -9.86 -11.48
CA TRP A 48 -17.74 -10.99 -12.21
C TRP A 48 -19.26 -10.99 -12.17
N SER A 49 -19.86 -10.90 -10.98
CA SER A 49 -21.31 -10.93 -10.78
C SER A 49 -22.04 -9.78 -11.47
N ARG A 50 -21.37 -8.64 -11.66
CA ARG A 50 -21.93 -7.46 -12.34
C ARG A 50 -21.55 -7.34 -13.81
N GLY A 51 -20.80 -8.29 -14.36
CA GLY A 51 -20.35 -8.24 -15.76
C GLY A 51 -19.50 -7.00 -16.08
N LEU A 52 -18.78 -6.46 -15.09
CA LEU A 52 -17.94 -5.27 -15.22
C LEU A 52 -16.59 -5.57 -15.86
N VAL A 53 -16.25 -6.85 -16.05
CA VAL A 53 -15.06 -7.32 -16.76
C VAL A 53 -15.35 -7.32 -18.27
N SER A 54 -15.52 -6.13 -18.84
CA SER A 54 -15.62 -5.96 -20.28
C SER A 54 -14.68 -4.86 -20.72
N ARG A 55 -13.86 -5.15 -21.75
CA ARG A 55 -12.85 -4.23 -22.29
C ARG A 55 -13.45 -2.91 -22.81
N LYS A 56 -14.76 -2.88 -23.05
CA LYS A 56 -15.51 -1.68 -23.46
C LYS A 56 -15.89 -0.78 -22.29
N GLN A 57 -15.79 -1.26 -21.06
CA GLN A 57 -16.15 -0.47 -19.88
C GLN A 57 -14.90 0.16 -19.25
N PRO A 58 -15.01 1.41 -18.73
CA PRO A 58 -13.90 2.08 -18.05
C PRO A 58 -13.42 1.33 -16.80
N THR A 59 -14.29 0.50 -16.20
CA THR A 59 -14.01 -0.40 -15.08
C THR A 59 -12.94 -1.46 -15.40
N PHE A 60 -12.70 -1.78 -16.67
CA PHE A 60 -11.64 -2.72 -17.06
C PHE A 60 -10.24 -2.26 -16.63
N TYR A 61 -9.92 -0.97 -16.78
CA TYR A 61 -8.62 -0.43 -16.38
C TYR A 61 -8.41 -0.50 -14.86
N ILE A 62 -9.47 -0.27 -14.10
CA ILE A 62 -9.48 -0.42 -12.64
C ILE A 62 -9.21 -1.88 -12.26
N PHE A 63 -9.85 -2.82 -12.94
CA PHE A 63 -9.64 -4.26 -12.71
C PHE A 63 -8.18 -4.66 -13.00
N VAL A 64 -7.61 -4.21 -14.11
CA VAL A 64 -6.19 -4.46 -14.44
C VAL A 64 -5.27 -3.88 -13.37
N ALA A 65 -5.51 -2.66 -12.91
CA ALA A 65 -4.72 -2.04 -11.84
C ALA A 65 -4.83 -2.81 -10.52
N LEU A 66 -6.02 -3.30 -10.16
CA LEU A 66 -6.23 -4.12 -8.96
C LEU A 66 -5.53 -5.47 -9.05
N VAL A 67 -5.55 -6.11 -10.22
CA VAL A 67 -4.78 -7.35 -10.47
C VAL A 67 -3.28 -7.07 -10.36
N GLY A 68 -2.80 -5.97 -10.95
CA GLY A 68 -1.40 -5.53 -10.83
C GLY A 68 -1.00 -5.34 -9.37
N LEU A 69 -1.81 -4.61 -8.59
CA LEU A 69 -1.59 -4.43 -7.16
C LEU A 69 -1.53 -5.77 -6.41
N PHE A 70 -2.45 -6.69 -6.72
CA PHE A 70 -2.47 -8.01 -6.10
C PHE A 70 -1.20 -8.82 -6.39
N LEU A 71 -0.73 -8.79 -7.63
CA LEU A 71 0.51 -9.46 -8.03
C LEU A 71 1.72 -8.82 -7.35
N SER A 72 1.81 -7.48 -7.28
CA SER A 72 2.90 -6.78 -6.61
C SER A 72 2.97 -7.11 -5.11
N VAL A 73 1.82 -7.09 -4.42
CA VAL A 73 1.74 -7.43 -2.99
C VAL A 73 2.06 -8.91 -2.75
N THR A 74 1.60 -9.80 -3.63
CA THR A 74 1.91 -11.24 -3.53
C THR A 74 3.41 -11.49 -3.74
N ALA A 75 4.03 -10.85 -4.74
CA ALA A 75 5.46 -10.95 -4.97
C ALA A 75 6.28 -10.41 -3.78
N HIS A 76 5.83 -9.31 -3.17
CA HIS A 76 6.42 -8.74 -1.97
C HIS A 76 6.38 -9.74 -0.80
N TRP A 77 5.21 -10.34 -0.55
CA TRP A 77 5.03 -11.34 0.50
C TRP A 77 5.88 -12.60 0.24
N LEU A 78 5.89 -13.11 -0.99
CA LEU A 78 6.72 -14.26 -1.38
C LEU A 78 8.22 -14.01 -1.14
N ASN A 79 8.69 -12.79 -1.41
CA ASN A 79 10.06 -12.40 -1.11
C ASN A 79 10.34 -12.42 0.40
N GLY A 80 9.40 -11.95 1.23
CA GLY A 80 9.49 -12.02 2.69
C GLY A 80 9.58 -13.47 3.20
N VAL A 81 8.71 -14.35 2.70
CA VAL A 81 8.73 -15.79 3.01
C VAL A 81 10.05 -16.44 2.58
N TYR A 82 10.56 -16.08 1.41
CA TYR A 82 11.84 -16.61 0.91
C TYR A 82 13.01 -16.21 1.82
N VAL A 83 13.06 -14.94 2.27
CA VAL A 83 14.08 -14.47 3.21
C VAL A 83 13.96 -15.21 4.55
N LEU A 84 12.74 -15.37 5.07
CA LEU A 84 12.51 -16.10 6.31
C LEU A 84 12.94 -17.57 6.21
N TYR A 85 12.56 -18.24 5.12
CA TYR A 85 12.97 -19.62 4.83
C TYR A 85 14.49 -19.76 4.83
N LEU A 86 15.18 -18.84 4.15
CA LEU A 86 16.63 -18.88 4.03
C LEU A 86 17.34 -18.62 5.37
N ALA A 87 16.81 -17.68 6.16
CA ALA A 87 17.34 -17.34 7.49
C ALA A 87 17.18 -18.50 8.49
N PHE A 88 16.01 -19.14 8.52
CA PHE A 88 15.70 -20.16 9.52
C PHE A 88 16.20 -21.56 9.12
N ILE A 89 15.99 -21.98 7.87
CA ILE A 89 16.23 -23.37 7.46
C ILE A 89 17.64 -23.59 6.96
N ARG A 90 18.20 -22.69 6.14
CA ARG A 90 19.56 -22.90 5.59
C ARG A 90 20.67 -22.54 6.56
N LEU A 91 20.44 -21.60 7.47
CA LEU A 91 21.48 -21.07 8.36
C LEU A 91 21.28 -21.43 9.84
N GLY A 92 20.21 -22.17 10.15
CA GLY A 92 19.98 -22.72 11.48
C GLY A 92 19.87 -21.67 12.59
N GLY A 93 19.50 -20.42 12.28
CA GLY A 93 19.32 -19.34 13.26
C GLY A 93 20.61 -18.85 13.95
N GLY A 94 21.81 -19.19 13.45
CA GLY A 94 23.08 -18.71 14.01
C GLY A 94 23.55 -17.35 13.43
N LEU A 95 24.74 -16.89 13.82
CA LEU A 95 25.45 -15.68 13.31
C LEU A 95 25.28 -15.38 11.80
N PRO A 96 25.21 -16.38 10.89
CA PRO A 96 24.96 -16.12 9.47
C PRO A 96 23.57 -15.56 9.19
N ALA A 97 22.55 -15.78 10.03
CA ALA A 97 21.16 -15.34 9.82
C ALA A 97 20.98 -13.82 10.04
N GLU A 98 21.74 -13.20 10.95
CA GLU A 98 21.78 -11.74 11.11
C GLU A 98 22.51 -11.10 9.93
N VAL A 99 23.68 -11.62 9.56
CA VAL A 99 24.39 -11.23 8.34
C VAL A 99 23.49 -11.50 7.13
N LEU A 100 22.65 -12.54 7.12
CA LEU A 100 21.71 -12.77 6.03
C LEU A 100 20.65 -11.67 5.93
N TYR A 101 20.04 -11.30 7.07
CA TYR A 101 19.08 -10.20 7.17
C TYR A 101 19.70 -8.85 6.78
N PHE A 102 20.99 -8.65 7.09
CA PHE A 102 21.74 -7.42 6.83
C PHE A 102 22.61 -7.45 5.55
N THR A 103 22.78 -8.58 4.86
CA THR A 103 23.75 -8.77 3.75
C THR A 103 23.18 -9.50 2.55
N LEU A 104 22.03 -10.20 2.62
CA LEU A 104 21.35 -10.64 1.37
C LEU A 104 20.65 -9.52 0.61
N SER A 105 20.60 -8.35 1.21
CA SER A 105 20.27 -7.12 0.52
C SER A 105 21.38 -6.73 -0.43
N THR A 106 21.28 -7.21 -1.66
CA THR A 106 21.56 -6.32 -2.77
C THR A 106 20.52 -6.49 -3.88
N PRO A 107 20.06 -7.69 -4.27
CA PRO A 107 18.93 -7.81 -5.19
C PRO A 107 17.57 -8.03 -4.52
N THR A 108 17.48 -8.83 -3.45
CA THR A 108 16.19 -9.19 -2.81
C THR A 108 15.59 -8.02 -2.03
N PHE A 109 16.41 -7.19 -1.40
CA PHE A 109 15.95 -5.98 -0.71
C PHE A 109 15.61 -4.86 -1.69
N LEU A 110 16.35 -4.72 -2.78
CA LEU A 110 15.95 -3.83 -3.88
C LEU A 110 14.62 -4.29 -4.50
N ALA A 111 14.44 -5.60 -4.71
CA ALA A 111 13.18 -6.17 -5.16
C ALA A 111 12.05 -5.90 -4.15
N HIS A 112 12.31 -6.05 -2.85
CA HIS A 112 11.35 -5.76 -1.79
C HIS A 112 10.90 -4.31 -1.82
N MET A 113 11.83 -3.36 -1.77
CA MET A 113 11.55 -1.93 -1.77
C MET A 113 10.88 -1.47 -3.07
N SER A 114 11.31 -1.99 -4.22
CA SER A 114 10.68 -1.66 -5.51
C SER A 114 9.26 -2.20 -5.62
N LEU A 115 8.98 -3.41 -5.11
CA LEU A 115 7.62 -3.96 -5.09
C LEU A 115 6.68 -3.17 -4.18
N VAL A 116 7.19 -2.71 -3.01
CA VAL A 116 6.43 -1.81 -2.13
C VAL A 116 6.13 -0.50 -2.84
N GLU A 117 7.13 0.12 -3.47
CA GLU A 117 6.96 1.39 -4.18
C GLU A 117 5.96 1.27 -5.34
N VAL A 118 6.05 0.19 -6.13
CA VAL A 118 5.08 -0.08 -7.21
C VAL A 118 3.67 -0.26 -6.66
N ALA A 119 3.51 -1.02 -5.57
CA ALA A 119 2.22 -1.20 -4.93
C ALA A 119 1.66 0.13 -4.39
N ALA A 120 2.51 1.00 -3.82
CA ALA A 120 2.13 2.32 -3.34
C ALA A 120 1.66 3.22 -4.51
N VAL A 121 2.41 3.28 -5.60
CA VAL A 121 2.05 4.07 -6.79
C VAL A 121 0.73 3.60 -7.41
N ILE A 122 0.50 2.28 -7.50
CA ILE A 122 -0.78 1.75 -8.00
C ILE A 122 -1.92 2.12 -7.04
N THR A 123 -1.70 2.01 -5.73
CA THR A 123 -2.71 2.32 -4.71
C THR A 123 -3.10 3.80 -4.74
N ASP A 124 -2.11 4.68 -4.76
CA ASP A 124 -2.34 6.12 -4.81
C ASP A 124 -3.00 6.53 -6.15
N GLY A 125 -2.58 5.90 -7.26
CA GLY A 125 -3.24 6.07 -8.57
C GLY A 125 -4.72 5.65 -8.58
N LEU A 126 -5.07 4.54 -7.90
CA LEU A 126 -6.46 4.12 -7.74
C LEU A 126 -7.28 5.13 -6.92
N VAL A 127 -6.69 5.74 -5.91
CA VAL A 127 -7.33 6.78 -5.09
C VAL A 127 -7.56 8.06 -5.91
N ILE A 128 -6.57 8.48 -6.71
CA ILE A 128 -6.71 9.61 -7.63
C ILE A 128 -7.80 9.34 -8.67
N HIS A 129 -7.85 8.13 -9.24
CA HIS A 129 -8.92 7.75 -10.16
C HIS A 129 -10.29 7.82 -9.50
N ARG A 130 -10.43 7.36 -8.25
CA ARG A 130 -11.69 7.49 -7.49
C ARG A 130 -12.09 8.95 -7.33
N LEU A 131 -11.15 9.82 -6.99
CA LEU A 131 -11.41 11.26 -6.86
C LEU A 131 -11.88 11.86 -8.19
N TYR A 132 -11.25 11.48 -9.31
CA TYR A 132 -11.63 11.92 -10.65
C TYR A 132 -13.08 11.56 -11.00
N VAL A 133 -13.49 10.32 -10.75
CA VAL A 133 -14.85 9.84 -11.05
C VAL A 133 -15.89 10.53 -10.16
N VAL A 134 -15.61 10.69 -8.86
CA VAL A 134 -16.53 11.33 -7.89
C VAL A 134 -16.80 12.80 -8.24
N TRP A 135 -15.84 13.47 -8.86
CA TRP A 135 -15.97 14.85 -9.31
C TRP A 135 -16.40 15.00 -10.78
N SER A 136 -17.07 13.98 -11.33
CA SER A 136 -17.63 14.03 -12.68
C SER A 136 -16.57 14.32 -13.75
N SER A 137 -15.37 13.75 -13.59
CA SER A 137 -14.25 13.90 -14.53
C SER A 137 -13.63 15.30 -14.61
N ASP A 138 -13.77 16.12 -13.55
CA ASP A 138 -13.07 17.41 -13.47
C ASP A 138 -11.57 17.22 -13.19
N VAL A 139 -10.76 17.46 -14.21
CA VAL A 139 -9.30 17.28 -14.19
C VAL A 139 -8.63 18.24 -13.20
N ARG A 140 -9.23 19.41 -12.90
CA ARG A 140 -8.60 20.44 -12.07
C ARG A 140 -8.27 19.96 -10.66
N ILE A 141 -9.10 19.05 -10.15
CA ILE A 141 -9.04 18.54 -8.78
C ILE A 141 -7.97 17.47 -8.62
N ILE A 142 -7.63 16.77 -9.70
CA ILE A 142 -6.61 15.72 -9.69
C ILE A 142 -5.21 16.24 -10.04
N ILE A 143 -5.05 17.47 -10.52
CA ILE A 143 -3.73 18.04 -10.85
C ILE A 143 -2.81 18.00 -9.62
N PHE A 144 -3.30 18.46 -8.46
CA PHE A 144 -2.52 18.50 -7.24
C PHE A 144 -2.01 17.10 -6.81
N PRO A 145 -2.87 16.07 -6.63
CA PRO A 145 -2.39 14.76 -6.26
C PRO A 145 -1.59 14.07 -7.38
N LEU A 146 -1.81 14.37 -8.66
CA LEU A 146 -0.96 13.88 -9.76
C LEU A 146 0.47 14.43 -9.69
N VAL A 147 0.64 15.70 -9.34
CA VAL A 147 1.97 16.29 -9.14
C VAL A 147 2.68 15.65 -7.95
N LEU A 148 1.96 15.42 -6.85
CA LEU A 148 2.50 14.70 -5.70
C LEU A 148 2.87 13.26 -6.04
N GLN A 149 2.04 12.58 -6.84
CA GLN A 149 2.34 11.22 -7.31
C GLN A 149 3.62 11.18 -8.14
N ALA A 150 3.81 12.15 -9.04
CA ALA A 150 5.03 12.25 -9.84
C ALA A 150 6.26 12.50 -8.95
N CYS A 151 6.13 13.36 -7.93
CA CYS A 151 7.18 13.59 -6.94
C CYS A 151 7.53 12.30 -6.18
N GLN A 152 6.51 11.54 -5.75
CA GLN A 152 6.67 10.26 -5.08
C GLN A 152 7.43 9.26 -5.94
N ILE A 153 7.07 9.11 -7.24
CA ILE A 153 7.77 8.21 -8.17
C ILE A 153 9.25 8.60 -8.30
N VAL A 154 9.55 9.90 -8.42
CA VAL A 154 10.95 10.38 -8.51
C VAL A 154 11.71 10.07 -7.22
N CYS A 155 11.09 10.28 -6.05
CA CYS A 155 11.68 9.93 -4.75
C CYS A 155 11.90 8.42 -4.64
N GLY A 156 10.94 7.59 -5.05
CA GLY A 156 11.03 6.13 -5.07
C GLY A 156 12.18 5.63 -5.95
N ILE A 157 12.33 6.16 -7.15
CA ILE A 157 13.46 5.84 -8.05
C ILE A 157 14.79 6.22 -7.39
N LYS A 158 14.87 7.40 -6.77
CA LYS A 158 16.07 7.84 -6.05
C LYS A 158 16.43 6.92 -4.90
N ILE A 159 15.45 6.54 -4.08
CA ILE A 159 15.62 5.57 -2.98
C ILE A 159 16.22 4.27 -3.50
N ILE A 160 15.67 3.72 -4.59
CA ILE A 160 16.15 2.46 -5.17
C ILE A 160 17.58 2.59 -5.73
N VAL A 161 17.89 3.71 -6.39
CA VAL A 161 19.23 3.98 -6.93
C VAL A 161 20.26 4.13 -5.82
N ASP A 162 19.95 4.91 -4.78
CA ASP A 162 20.86 5.12 -3.64
C ASP A 162 21.09 3.81 -2.89
N LEU A 163 20.02 3.02 -2.70
CA LEU A 163 20.09 1.70 -2.09
C LEU A 163 20.87 0.67 -2.93
N SER A 164 20.97 0.86 -4.25
CA SER A 164 21.80 0.01 -5.12
C SER A 164 23.30 0.31 -5.03
N ARG A 165 23.66 1.47 -4.45
CA ARG A 165 25.05 1.98 -4.39
C ARG A 165 25.63 1.94 -2.99
N GLU A 166 24.79 2.03 -1.96
CA GLU A 166 25.19 2.16 -0.56
C GLU A 166 24.84 0.89 0.26
N THR A 167 25.55 0.66 1.38
CA THR A 167 25.21 -0.43 2.31
C THR A 167 24.06 -0.03 3.25
N ILE A 168 23.16 -0.99 3.53
CA ILE A 168 21.90 -0.82 4.30
C ILE A 168 22.06 -0.04 5.62
N PHE A 169 23.22 -0.19 6.27
CA PHE A 169 23.49 0.39 7.59
C PHE A 169 23.44 1.93 7.61
N ASN A 170 23.69 2.59 6.48
CA ASN A 170 23.58 4.06 6.38
C ASN A 170 22.16 4.53 6.02
N PHE A 171 21.27 3.63 5.60
CA PHE A 171 19.98 3.98 5.00
C PHE A 171 18.81 4.04 6.00
N TRP A 172 18.84 3.24 7.06
CA TRP A 172 17.74 3.14 8.05
C TRP A 172 17.67 4.27 9.07
N THR A 173 18.48 5.32 8.90
CA THR A 173 18.16 6.55 9.58
C THR A 173 16.94 7.16 8.88
N LEU A 174 15.86 7.36 9.63
CA LEU A 174 14.70 8.23 9.29
C LEU A 174 15.10 9.68 8.85
N SER A 175 16.40 9.93 8.66
CA SER A 175 17.01 11.14 8.16
C SER A 175 17.19 11.14 6.64
N ASN A 176 16.88 10.07 5.90
CA ASN A 176 16.89 10.14 4.44
C ASN A 176 15.70 11.00 3.95
N PRO A 177 15.95 12.21 3.40
CA PRO A 177 14.88 13.12 3.03
C PRO A 177 13.97 12.54 1.95
N TRP A 178 14.47 11.68 1.07
CA TRP A 178 13.69 11.09 -0.03
C TRP A 178 12.62 10.14 0.47
N VAL A 179 12.92 9.33 1.49
CA VAL A 179 11.97 8.40 2.11
C VAL A 179 10.86 9.19 2.80
N THR A 180 11.22 10.18 3.61
CA THR A 180 10.26 11.04 4.30
C THR A 180 9.38 11.81 3.32
N SER A 181 9.96 12.35 2.23
CA SER A 181 9.20 13.04 1.19
C SER A 181 8.22 12.12 0.46
N SER A 182 8.61 10.88 0.13
CA SER A 182 7.73 9.89 -0.50
C SER A 182 6.54 9.55 0.41
N LEU A 183 6.80 9.30 1.70
CA LEU A 183 5.77 8.99 2.69
C LEU A 183 4.80 10.17 2.90
N VAL A 184 5.35 11.38 3.05
CA VAL A 184 4.53 12.60 3.22
C VAL A 184 3.67 12.85 1.97
N ALA A 185 4.21 12.66 0.77
CA ALA A 185 3.44 12.79 -0.47
C ALA A 185 2.24 11.82 -0.49
N SER A 186 2.47 10.53 -0.18
CA SER A 186 1.40 9.53 -0.15
C SER A 186 0.34 9.84 0.90
N ILE A 187 0.73 10.28 2.10
CA ILE A 187 -0.22 10.71 3.15
C ILE A 187 -1.07 11.90 2.67
N ILE A 188 -0.46 12.89 2.02
CA ILE A 188 -1.19 14.05 1.51
C ILE A 188 -2.15 13.63 0.39
N ILE A 189 -1.73 12.78 -0.55
CA ILE A 189 -2.59 12.28 -1.64
C ILE A 189 -3.83 11.58 -1.06
N ASN A 190 -3.63 10.66 -0.12
CA ASN A 190 -4.71 9.90 0.48
C ASN A 190 -5.62 10.77 1.35
N GLY A 191 -5.05 11.67 2.16
CA GLY A 191 -5.80 12.59 3.01
C GLY A 191 -6.62 13.60 2.20
N TYR A 192 -6.00 14.24 1.21
CA TYR A 192 -6.65 15.19 0.30
C TYR A 192 -7.79 14.53 -0.46
N SER A 193 -7.54 13.36 -1.07
CA SER A 193 -8.55 12.64 -1.84
C SER A 193 -9.72 12.20 -0.98
N THR A 194 -9.45 11.66 0.21
CA THR A 194 -10.50 11.21 1.14
C THR A 194 -11.34 12.38 1.65
N ALA A 195 -10.73 13.52 1.97
CA ALA A 195 -11.43 14.72 2.41
C ALA A 195 -12.37 15.25 1.32
N LEU A 196 -11.91 15.34 0.08
CA LEU A 196 -12.72 15.82 -1.04
C LEU A 196 -13.84 14.85 -1.45
N ILE A 197 -13.59 13.54 -1.40
CA ILE A 197 -14.63 12.53 -1.62
C ILE A 197 -15.73 12.70 -0.56
N SER A 198 -15.34 12.76 0.72
CA SER A 198 -16.28 12.92 1.84
C SER A 198 -17.07 14.23 1.72
N PHE A 199 -16.40 15.32 1.37
CA PHE A 199 -17.04 16.62 1.16
C PHE A 199 -18.05 16.61 0.01
N LYS A 200 -17.69 16.00 -1.12
CA LYS A 200 -18.58 15.89 -2.28
C LYS A 200 -19.80 15.03 -1.94
N MET A 201 -19.60 13.89 -1.28
CA MET A 201 -20.68 13.02 -0.80
C MET A 201 -21.62 13.75 0.16
N TRP A 202 -21.08 14.53 1.09
CA TRP A 202 -21.88 15.34 2.01
C TRP A 202 -22.72 16.39 1.26
N ARG A 203 -22.12 17.11 0.29
CA ARG A 203 -22.85 18.06 -0.55
C ARG A 203 -23.98 17.40 -1.34
N MET A 204 -23.70 16.28 -2.01
CA MET A 204 -24.71 15.52 -2.76
C MET A 204 -25.86 15.05 -1.86
N SER A 205 -25.54 14.54 -0.66
CA SER A 205 -26.53 14.10 0.31
C SER A 205 -27.43 15.24 0.78
N ASN A 206 -26.87 16.44 0.99
CA ASN A 206 -27.63 17.61 1.40
C ASN A 206 -28.53 18.14 0.26
N THR A 207 -28.06 18.12 -0.99
CA THR A 207 -28.88 18.47 -2.15
C THR A 207 -30.06 17.50 -2.30
N ILE A 208 -29.83 16.19 -2.17
CA ILE A 208 -30.89 15.18 -2.23
C ILE A 208 -31.91 15.38 -1.10
N LYS A 209 -31.46 15.69 0.12
CA LYS A 209 -32.34 15.99 1.27
C LYS A 209 -33.16 17.27 1.05
N ALA A 210 -32.59 18.31 0.45
CA ALA A 210 -33.33 19.53 0.13
C ALA A 210 -34.44 19.26 -0.91
N LEU A 211 -34.15 18.44 -1.94
CA LEU A 211 -35.12 18.07 -2.97
C LEU A 211 -36.24 17.15 -2.42
N THR A 212 -35.91 16.20 -1.55
CA THR A 212 -36.92 15.32 -0.93
C THR A 212 -37.71 16.02 0.19
N GLY A 213 -37.09 16.95 0.93
CA GLY A 213 -37.74 17.76 1.96
C GLY A 213 -38.73 18.77 1.39
N SER A 214 -38.42 19.40 0.24
CA SER A 214 -39.34 20.32 -0.44
C SER A 214 -40.58 19.62 -1.03
N ASN A 215 -40.48 18.33 -1.38
CA ASN A 215 -41.59 17.52 -1.88
C ASN A 215 -42.36 16.77 -0.76
N SER A 216 -41.95 16.92 0.51
CA SER A 216 -42.65 16.28 1.63
C SER A 216 -44.00 16.96 1.98
N ALA A 217 -44.30 18.12 1.38
CA ALA A 217 -45.65 18.70 1.43
C ALA A 217 -46.62 18.09 0.39
N GLY A 218 -46.14 17.23 -0.52
CA GLY A 218 -47.01 16.60 -1.51
C GLY A 218 -46.27 15.55 -2.34
N ALA A 219 -46.76 14.31 -2.27
CA ALA A 219 -46.34 13.12 -3.02
C ALA A 219 -45.26 12.24 -2.35
N ARG A 220 -45.77 11.19 -1.69
CA ARG A 220 -45.06 9.91 -1.50
C ARG A 220 -44.71 9.31 -2.86
N ILE A 221 -43.62 9.74 -3.47
CA ILE A 221 -43.02 9.04 -4.59
C ILE A 221 -42.11 7.97 -4.01
N ARG A 222 -42.51 6.71 -4.19
CA ARG A 222 -41.71 5.52 -3.88
C ARG A 222 -40.51 5.50 -4.84
N VAL A 223 -39.44 6.20 -4.47
CA VAL A 223 -38.17 6.16 -5.20
C VAL A 223 -37.59 4.76 -5.00
N ARG A 224 -37.84 3.88 -5.97
CA ARG A 224 -37.04 2.68 -6.17
C ARG A 224 -35.65 3.17 -6.54
N MET A 225 -34.78 3.31 -5.54
CA MET A 225 -33.40 3.71 -5.78
C MET A 225 -32.80 2.72 -6.80
N PRO A 226 -32.34 3.16 -7.99
CA PRO A 226 -31.19 2.50 -8.53
C PRO A 226 -30.09 2.85 -7.54
N PHE A 227 -29.72 1.86 -6.73
CA PHE A 227 -28.50 1.91 -5.95
C PHE A 227 -27.38 2.15 -6.97
N VAL A 228 -27.02 3.42 -7.16
CA VAL A 228 -25.83 3.82 -7.91
C VAL A 228 -24.67 3.37 -7.04
N VAL A 229 -24.28 2.11 -7.26
CA VAL A 229 -23.11 1.49 -6.65
C VAL A 229 -21.99 1.57 -7.68
N PHE A 230 -21.18 2.61 -7.49
CA PHE A 230 -19.87 2.90 -8.10
C PHE A 230 -19.85 3.21 -9.60
#